data_AF-A0A0B0SDZ3-F1
#
_entry.id   AF-A0A0B0SDZ3-F1
#
_cell.length_a   1.000
_cell.length_b   1.000
_cell.length_c   1.000
_cell.angle_alpha   90.00
_cell.angle_beta   90.00
_cell.angle_gamma   90.00
#
_symmetry.space_group_name_H-M   'P 1'
#
loop_
_entity.id
_entity.type
_entity.pdbx_description
1 polymer ?
#
loop_
_entity_poly.entity_id
_entity_poly.type
_entity_poly.pdbx_seq_one_letter_code
_entity_poly.pdbx_strand_id
1 'polypeptide(L)' 'MDREAWVMRAVEALRFASFKDIQRYLDEEGEPFSKKELEDTLKALVAKGLLEEKEGAYRLARKGSGAEALRKLFGD' A
#
# COMPACT_ATOMS: atom_id res chain seq x y z
N MET A 1 -2.28 -2.06 14.03
CA MET A 1 -2.72 -1.72 12.65
C MET A 1 -2.59 -2.97 11.80
N ASP A 2 -3.53 -3.22 10.89
CA ASP A 2 -3.44 -4.32 9.93
C ASP A 2 -2.30 -4.09 8.92
N ARG A 3 -1.72 -5.18 8.42
CA ARG A 3 -0.64 -5.15 7.42
C ARG A 3 -1.00 -4.34 6.17
N GLU A 4 -2.24 -4.48 5.71
CA GLU A 4 -2.78 -3.72 4.58
C GLU A 4 -2.79 -2.21 4.86
N ALA A 5 -3.13 -1.79 6.08
CA ALA A 5 -3.14 -0.39 6.46
C ALA A 5 -1.73 0.21 6.50
N TRP A 6 -0.74 -0.56 6.97
CA TRP A 6 0.66 -0.14 6.93
C TRP A 6 1.18 0.05 5.50
N VAL A 7 0.94 -0.92 4.61
CA VAL A 7 1.34 -0.83 3.19
C VAL A 7 0.66 0.34 2.50
N MET A 8 -0.64 0.54 2.75
CA MET A 8 -1.37 1.67 2.18
C MET A 8 -0.86 3.02 2.71
N ARG A 9 -0.54 3.13 4.00
CA ARG A 9 0.07 4.33 4.61
C ARG A 9 1.42 4.65 3.96
N ALA A 10 2.25 3.63 3.74
CA ALA A 10 3.52 3.77 3.04
C ALA A 10 3.33 4.30 1.62
N VAL A 11 2.42 3.71 0.84
CA VAL A 11 2.14 4.16 -0.54
C VAL A 11 1.51 5.56 -0.56
N GLU A 12 0.69 5.91 0.41
CA GLU A 12 0.12 7.25 0.57
C GLU A 12 1.20 8.30 0.87
N ALA A 13 2.07 8.01 1.84
CA ALA A 13 3.17 8.89 2.23
C ALA A 13 4.15 9.13 1.07
N LEU A 14 4.46 8.08 0.31
CA LEU A 14 5.39 8.14 -0.81
C LEU A 14 4.74 8.62 -2.13
N ARG A 15 3.40 8.63 -2.22
CA ARG A 15 2.54 8.99 -3.37
C ARG A 15 2.68 8.08 -4.61
N PHE A 16 3.90 7.76 -5.01
CA PHE A 16 4.24 6.85 -6.11
C PHE A 16 5.57 6.19 -5.80
N ALA A 17 5.57 4.90 -5.51
CA ALA A 17 6.71 4.24 -4.87
C ALA A 17 6.95 2.83 -5.40
N SER A 18 8.21 2.45 -5.56
CA SER A 18 8.55 1.07 -5.91
C SER A 18 8.40 0.15 -4.71
N PHE A 19 8.41 -1.17 -4.96
CA PHE A 19 8.44 -2.19 -3.90
C PHE A 19 9.54 -1.93 -2.86
N LYS A 20 10.74 -1.53 -3.31
CA LYS A 20 11.88 -1.27 -2.42
C LYS A 20 11.66 -0.03 -1.55
N ASP A 21 11.05 1.02 -2.10
CA ASP A 21 10.77 2.25 -1.36
C ASP A 21 9.74 1.99 -0.26
N ILE A 22 8.69 1.23 -0.60
CA ILE A 22 7.65 0.82 0.34
C ILE A 22 8.26 -0.07 1.43
N GLN A 23 9.07 -1.06 1.06
CA GLN A 23 9.74 -1.93 2.02
C GLN A 23 10.63 -1.14 2.98
N ARG A 24 11.40 -0.17 2.48
CA ARG A 24 12.27 0.67 3.31
C ARG A 24 11.45 1.50 4.29
N TYR A 25 10.38 2.15 3.83
CA TYR A 25 9.50 2.93 4.70
C TYR A 25 8.91 2.08 5.83
N LEU A 26 8.47 0.86 5.53
CA LEU A 26 7.92 -0.06 6.52
C LEU A 26 8.97 -0.51 7.55
N ASP A 27 10.20 -0.77 7.09
CA ASP A 27 11.33 -1.09 7.97
C ASP A 27 11.69 0.08 8.90
N GLU A 28 11.66 1.32 8.37
CA GLU A 28 11.88 2.56 9.14
C GLU A 28 10.79 2.81 10.19
N GLU A 29 9.52 2.49 9.88
CA GLU A 29 8.40 2.59 10.82
C GLU A 29 8.36 1.44 11.85
N GLY A 30 9.27 0.46 11.74
CA GLY A 30 9.38 -0.67 12.67
C GLY A 30 8.44 -1.83 12.38
N GLU A 31 7.84 -1.88 11.19
CA GLU A 31 6.98 -2.97 10.73
C GLU A 31 7.66 -3.78 9.64
N PRO A 32 8.49 -4.78 9.99
CA PRO A 32 9.21 -5.56 9.01
C PRO A 32 8.25 -6.49 8.25
N PHE A 33 8.19 -6.32 6.93
CA PHE A 33 7.54 -7.27 6.04
C PHE A 33 8.57 -8.19 5.40
N SER A 34 8.27 -9.49 5.35
CA SER A 34 8.99 -10.38 4.44
C SER A 34 8.70 -9.98 3.00
N LYS A 35 9.65 -10.20 2.08
CA LYS A 35 9.46 -9.91 0.65
C LYS A 35 8.15 -10.50 0.10
N LYS A 36 7.86 -11.76 0.43
CA LYS A 36 6.64 -12.46 0.00
C LYS A 36 5.39 -11.85 0.61
N GLU A 37 5.43 -11.45 1.87
CA GLU A 37 4.28 -10.84 2.57
C GLU A 37 3.95 -9.47 1.99
N LEU A 38 4.95 -8.63 1.73
CA LEU A 38 4.74 -7.35 1.10
C LEU A 38 4.19 -7.51 -0.32
N GLU A 39 4.73 -8.46 -1.09
CA GLU A 39 4.27 -8.72 -2.46
C GLU A 39 2.82 -9.21 -2.49
N ASP A 40 2.46 -10.16 -1.61
CA ASP A 40 1.10 -10.68 -1.49
C ASP A 40 0.12 -9.58 -1.08
N THR A 41 0.52 -8.73 -0.13
CA THR A 41 -0.27 -7.61 0.35
C THR A 41 -0.50 -6.57 -0.76
N LEU A 42 0.54 -6.19 -1.49
CA LEU A 42 0.44 -5.26 -2.62
C LEU A 42 -0.47 -5.82 -3.72
N LYS A 43 -0.33 -7.10 -4.07
CA LYS A 43 -1.21 -7.78 -5.03
C LYS A 43 -2.65 -7.80 -4.56
N ALA A 44 -2.91 -8.08 -3.29
CA ALA A 44 -4.25 -8.06 -2.72
C ALA A 44 -4.87 -6.66 -2.79
N LEU A 45 -4.10 -5.62 -2.46
CA LEU A 45 -4.56 -4.22 -2.53
C LEU A 45 -4.83 -3.77 -3.98
N VAL A 46 -4.01 -4.19 -4.93
CA VAL A 46 -4.26 -3.95 -6.36
C VAL A 46 -5.51 -4.69 -6.84
N ALA A 47 -5.68 -5.97 -6.45
CA ALA A 47 -6.87 -6.75 -6.79
C ALA A 47 -8.15 -6.16 -6.19
N LYS A 48 -8.07 -5.55 -5.01
CA LYS A 48 -9.15 -4.80 -4.36
C LYS A 48 -9.42 -3.43 -5.00
N GLY A 49 -8.61 -2.99 -5.97
CA GLY A 49 -8.73 -1.67 -6.60
C GLY A 49 -8.32 -0.50 -5.70
N LEU A 50 -7.59 -0.78 -4.62
CA LEU A 50 -7.09 0.21 -3.66
C LEU A 50 -5.77 0.84 -4.14
N LEU A 51 -4.93 0.02 -4.76
CA LEU A 51 -3.67 0.43 -5.37
C LEU A 51 -3.71 0.22 -6.88
N GLU A 52 -2.99 1.07 -7.59
CA GLU A 52 -2.65 0.86 -8.99
C GLU A 52 -1.16 0.57 -9.08
N GLU A 53 -0.80 -0.57 -9.69
CA GLU A 53 0.57 -0.83 -10.13
C GLU A 53 0.78 -0.19 -11.51
N LYS A 54 1.80 0.64 -11.62
CA LYS A 54 2.22 1.26 -12.88
C LYS A 54 3.75 1.26 -12.96
N GLU A 55 4.28 0.63 -14.00
CA GLU A 55 5.71 0.62 -14.31
C GLU A 55 6.59 0.10 -13.16
N GLY A 56 6.12 -0.89 -12.40
CA GLY A 56 6.85 -1.45 -11.25
C GLY A 56 6.80 -0.60 -9.97
N ALA A 57 5.96 0.43 -9.96
CA ALA A 57 5.66 1.25 -8.79
C ALA A 57 4.16 1.25 -8.48
N TYR A 58 3.83 1.54 -7.23
CA TYR A 58 2.48 1.52 -6.69
C TYR A 58 2.05 2.93 -6.30
N ARG A 59 0.78 3.23 -6.55
CA ARG A 59 0.12 4.45 -6.07
C ARG A 59 -1.29 4.13 -5.60
N LEU A 60 -1.86 5.05 -4.83
CA LEU A 60 -3.28 5.02 -4.50
C LEU A 60 -4.13 5.11 -5.78
N ALA A 61 -5.16 4.27 -5.85
CA ALA A 61 -6.15 4.37 -6.91
C ALA A 61 -6.90 5.71 -6.83
N ARG A 62 -7.15 6.34 -7.99
CA ARG A 62 -7.86 7.63 -8.05
C ARG A 62 -9.27 7.54 -7.45
N LYS A 63 -9.77 8.71 -7.00
CA LYS A 63 -10.95 8.98 -6.15
C LYS A 63 -12.32 8.44 -6.64
N GLY A 64 -12.38 7.60 -7.67
CA GLY A 64 -13.60 6.97 -8.18
C GLY A 64 -13.71 5.45 -7.94
N SER A 65 -12.62 4.74 -7.60
CA SER A 65 -12.65 3.27 -7.45
C SER A 65 -12.16 2.72 -6.11
N GLY A 66 -11.27 3.42 -5.38
CA GLY A 66 -10.71 2.93 -4.11
C GLY A 66 -10.95 3.82 -2.88
N ALA A 67 -11.54 5.01 -3.06
CA ALA A 67 -11.64 6.02 -1.99
C ALA A 67 -12.55 5.60 -0.82
N GLU A 68 -13.57 4.78 -1.08
CA GLU A 68 -14.50 4.31 -0.05
C GLU A 68 -13.86 3.19 0.80
N ALA A 69 -13.11 2.29 0.16
CA ALA A 69 -12.38 1.24 0.85
C ALA A 69 -11.17 1.80 1.64
N LEU A 70 -10.50 2.85 1.13
CA LEU A 70 -9.49 3.60 1.90
C LEU A 70 -10.10 4.25 3.15
N ARG A 71 -11.24 4.96 3.02
CA ARG A 71 -11.92 5.57 4.16
C ARG A 71 -12.32 4.57 5.25
N LYS A 72 -12.69 3.35 4.86
CA LYS A 72 -13.07 2.29 5.80
C LYS A 72 -11.87 1.73 6.59
N LEU A 73 -10.67 1.77 6.01
CA LEU A 73 -9.44 1.27 6.63
C LEU A 73 -8.73 2.31 7.50
N PHE A 74 -8.91 3.61 7.22
CA PHE A 74 -8.19 4.72 7.88
C PHE A 74 -9.09 5.70 8.65
N GLY A 75 -10.38 5.41 8.76
CA GLY A 75 -11.39 6.34 9.29
C GLY A 75 -11.68 6.26 10.79
N ASP A 76 -10.77 5.71 11.60
CA ASP A 76 -10.85 5.73 13.08
C ASP A 76 -9.85 6.75 13.65
#